data_AF-A0A5P9ERH6-F1
#
_entry.id   AF-A0A5P9ERH6-F1
#
_cell.length_a   1.000
_cell.length_b   1.000
_cell.length_c   1.000
_cell.angle_alpha   90.00
_cell.angle_beta   90.00
_cell.angle_gamma   90.00
#
_symmetry.space_group_name_H-M   'P 1'
#
loop_
_entity.id
_entity.type
_entity.pdbx_description
1 polymer ?
#
loop_
_entity_poly.entity_id
_entity_poly.type
_entity_poly.pdbx_seq_one_letter_code
_entity_poly.pdbx_strand_id
1 'polypeptide(L)'
;MVLQAVLLPLLTRMGAGVELGLQYSVFHLAGGGSWRARIQPLISLLKLDLTERCESLRCKALASSVNIPAHVGQRELAQISKLCGWLDEHL
;
A
#
# COMPACT_ATOMS: atom_id res chain seq x y z
N MET A 1 -3.77 2.51 -1.67
CA MET A 1 -3.13 1.77 -0.55
C MET A 1 -1.61 1.85 -0.61
N VAL A 2 -0.94 1.35 -1.66
CA VAL A 2 0.53 1.37 -1.76
C VAL A 2 1.11 2.78 -1.67
N LEU A 3 0.53 3.75 -2.39
CA LEU A 3 1.03 5.12 -2.38
C LEU A 3 1.10 5.70 -0.96
N GLN A 4 0.02 5.57 -0.20
CA GLN A 4 -0.11 6.06 1.17
C GLN A 4 0.79 5.31 2.17
N ALA A 5 0.93 3.99 2.03
CA ALA A 5 1.64 3.17 3.01
C ALA A 5 3.15 3.04 2.74
N VAL A 6 3.59 3.22 1.49
CA VAL A 6 4.99 2.95 1.07
C VAL A 6 5.67 4.23 0.62
N LEU A 7 5.13 4.93 -0.37
CA LEU A 7 5.84 6.07 -0.97
C LEU A 7 5.72 7.35 -0.14
N LEU A 8 4.53 7.70 0.35
CA LEU A 8 4.35 8.94 1.10
C LEU A 8 5.24 9.03 2.34
N PRO A 9 5.41 7.97 3.16
CA PRO A 9 6.34 8.04 4.30
C PRO A 9 7.78 8.34 3.88
N LEU A 10 8.23 7.86 2.71
CA LEU A 10 9.55 8.19 2.19
C LEU A 10 9.63 9.66 1.75
N LEU A 11 8.59 10.17 1.09
CA LEU A 11 8.51 11.58 0.72
C LEU A 11 8.48 12.49 1.94
N THR A 12 7.76 12.11 3.00
CA THR A 12 7.75 12.84 4.28
C THR A 12 9.13 12.85 4.93
N ARG A 13 9.90 11.76 4.86
CA ARG A 13 11.30 11.73 5.32
C ARG A 13 12.20 12.69 4.52
N MET A 14 11.88 12.94 3.25
CA MET A 14 12.56 13.92 2.40
C MET A 14 12.08 15.36 2.63
N GLY A 15 11.12 15.58 3.54
CA GLY A 15 10.56 16.89 3.89
C GLY A 15 9.25 17.25 3.17
N ALA A 16 8.75 16.41 2.26
CA ALA A 16 7.54 16.70 1.50
C ALA A 16 6.25 16.41 2.28
N GLY A 17 5.32 17.37 2.28
CA GLY A 17 3.97 17.22 2.81
C GLY A 17 2.98 16.81 1.71
N VAL A 18 2.46 15.59 1.77
CA VAL A 18 1.44 15.09 0.83
C VAL A 18 0.32 14.41 1.60
N GLU A 19 -0.91 14.88 1.37
CA GLU A 19 -2.13 14.25 1.88
C GLU A 19 -2.83 13.52 0.74
N LEU A 20 -3.24 12.27 0.97
CA LEU A 20 -4.00 11.48 0.01
C LEU A 20 -5.36 11.10 0.57
N GLY A 21 -6.40 11.41 -0.20
CA GLY A 21 -7.77 10.96 0.02
C GLY A 21 -8.20 10.01 -1.10
N LEU A 22 -8.63 8.81 -0.74
CA LEU A 22 -9.26 7.89 -1.68
C LEU A 22 -10.76 8.17 -1.69
N GLN A 23 -11.33 8.51 -2.86
CA GLN A 23 -12.78 8.74 -2.97
C GLN A 23 -13.51 7.47 -3.40
N TYR A 24 -12.91 6.66 -4.29
CA TYR A 24 -13.46 5.37 -4.71
C TYR A 24 -12.37 4.47 -5.29
N SER A 25 -12.35 3.19 -4.89
CA SER A 25 -11.43 2.18 -5.43
C SER A 25 -12.13 1.39 -6.53
N VAL A 26 -11.60 1.41 -7.74
CA VAL A 26 -12.05 0.54 -8.84
C VAL A 26 -10.90 -0.27 -9.39
N PHE A 27 -11.26 -1.47 -9.79
CA PHE A 27 -10.40 -2.41 -10.46
C PHE A 27 -10.33 -2.08 -11.95
N HIS A 28 -9.20 -2.43 -12.56
CA HIS A 28 -8.95 -2.19 -13.98
C HIS A 28 -10.14 -2.69 -14.83
N LEU A 29 -10.54 -1.90 -15.83
CA LEU A 29 -11.67 -2.06 -16.77
C LEU A 29 -13.00 -1.34 -16.42
N ALA A 30 -13.30 -1.03 -15.16
CA ALA A 30 -14.61 -0.44 -14.81
C ALA A 30 -14.69 1.11 -14.99
N GLY A 31 -13.56 1.80 -15.10
CA GLY A 31 -13.53 3.28 -15.00
C GLY A 31 -14.04 3.79 -13.63
N GLY A 32 -14.05 5.10 -13.40
CA GLY A 32 -14.69 5.70 -12.20
C GLY A 32 -13.83 5.77 -10.92
N GLY A 33 -12.54 5.48 -11.02
CA GLY A 33 -11.62 5.56 -9.88
C GLY A 33 -11.22 6.99 -9.63
N SER A 34 -11.49 7.48 -8.42
CA SER A 34 -11.10 8.83 -8.03
C SER A 34 -10.29 8.82 -6.74
N TRP A 35 -9.22 9.56 -6.80
CA TRP A 35 -8.29 9.82 -5.71
C TRP A 35 -7.85 11.26 -5.80
N ARG A 36 -7.64 11.87 -4.64
CA ARG A 36 -7.24 13.27 -4.51
C ARG A 36 -5.96 13.31 -3.71
N ALA A 37 -4.97 14.04 -4.22
CA ALA A 37 -3.76 14.37 -3.49
C ALA A 37 -3.70 15.88 -3.26
N ARG A 38 -3.31 16.31 -2.06
CA ARG A 38 -2.95 17.69 -1.75
C ARG A 38 -1.46 17.71 -1.45
N ILE A 39 -0.71 18.49 -2.22
CA ILE A 39 0.75 18.59 -2.11
C ILE A 39 1.07 19.98 -1.57
N GLN A 40 1.87 20.03 -0.50
CA GLN A 40 2.33 21.27 0.11
C GLN A 40 3.61 21.76 -0.59
N PRO A 41 3.79 23.09 -0.74
CA PRO A 41 5.05 23.64 -1.26
C PRO A 41 6.24 23.21 -0.40
N LEU A 42 7.35 22.85 -1.06
CA LEU A 42 8.56 22.41 -0.40
C LEU A 42 9.67 23.45 -0.60
N ILE A 43 10.29 23.90 0.50
CA ILE A 43 11.38 24.89 0.47
C ILE A 43 12.70 24.22 0.07
N SER A 44 12.96 23.00 0.55
CA SER A 44 14.15 22.23 0.21
C SER A 44 13.88 20.73 0.33
N LEU A 45 14.42 19.94 -0.58
CA LEU A 45 14.34 18.49 -0.55
C LEU A 45 15.53 17.90 0.19
N LEU A 46 15.28 17.04 1.18
CA LEU A 46 16.33 16.36 1.92
C LEU A 46 16.77 15.08 1.19
N LYS A 47 18.06 14.78 1.25
CA LYS A 47 18.63 13.54 0.72
C LYS A 47 18.10 12.34 1.52
N LEU A 48 17.73 11.28 0.82
CA LEU A 48 17.34 10.00 1.40
C LEU A 48 18.22 8.90 0.79
N ASP A 49 19.11 8.34 1.60
CA ASP A 49 19.95 7.20 1.20
C ASP A 49 19.36 5.91 1.80
N LEU A 50 18.89 5.01 0.92
CA LEU A 50 18.41 3.66 1.26
C LEU A 50 19.23 2.66 0.45
N THR A 51 20.38 2.27 0.98
CA THR A 51 21.34 1.40 0.27
C THR A 51 21.07 -0.08 0.50
N GLU A 52 20.40 -0.42 1.61
CA GLU A 52 20.17 -1.78 2.04
C GLU A 52 18.75 -1.94 2.59
N ARG A 53 18.23 -3.17 2.52
CA ARG A 53 16.96 -3.54 3.14
C ARG A 53 17.24 -4.10 4.53
N CYS A 54 16.57 -3.56 5.54
CA CYS A 54 16.61 -4.08 6.90
C CYS A 54 15.82 -5.40 7.03
N GLU A 55 15.98 -6.09 8.16
CA GLU A 55 15.14 -7.23 8.51
C GLU A 55 13.63 -6.89 8.45
N SER A 56 12.82 -7.88 8.12
CA SER A 56 11.37 -7.69 7.99
C SER A 56 10.74 -7.60 9.37
N LEU A 57 10.31 -6.39 9.76
CA LEU A 57 9.70 -6.14 11.07
C LEU A 57 8.23 -6.58 11.15
N ARG A 58 7.49 -6.46 10.04
CA ARG A 58 6.08 -6.84 9.96
C ARG A 58 5.72 -7.22 8.53
N CYS A 59 5.02 -8.34 8.40
CA CYS A 59 4.42 -8.80 7.16
C CYS A 59 2.89 -8.64 7.22
N LYS A 60 2.29 -8.25 6.11
CA LYS A 60 0.84 -8.13 5.96
C LYS A 60 0.44 -8.51 4.53
N ALA A 61 -0.54 -9.38 4.40
CA ALA A 61 -1.27 -9.63 3.16
C ALA A 61 -2.61 -8.89 3.19
N LEU A 62 -3.15 -8.55 2.01
CA LEU A 62 -4.51 -8.02 1.91
C LEU A 62 -5.10 -8.42 0.55
N ALA A 63 -6.17 -9.21 0.59
CA ALA A 63 -6.95 -9.53 -0.60
C ALA A 63 -8.08 -8.50 -0.74
N SER A 64 -8.11 -7.81 -1.88
CA SER A 64 -9.17 -6.87 -2.23
C SER A 64 -9.84 -7.36 -3.50
N SER A 65 -11.17 -7.49 -3.46
CA SER A 65 -11.97 -8.00 -4.56
C SER A 65 -13.23 -7.17 -4.73
N VAL A 66 -13.61 -6.89 -5.98
CA VAL A 66 -14.88 -6.25 -6.33
C VAL A 66 -15.62 -7.16 -7.32
N ASN A 67 -16.91 -7.37 -7.09
CA ASN A 67 -17.76 -8.25 -7.91
C ASN A 67 -17.25 -9.69 -8.08
N ILE A 68 -16.47 -10.19 -7.11
CA ILE A 68 -15.97 -11.57 -7.05
C ILE A 68 -16.34 -12.15 -5.66
N PRO A 69 -16.72 -13.42 -5.57
CA PRO A 69 -17.00 -14.06 -4.29
C PRO A 69 -15.83 -14.02 -3.29
N ALA A 70 -16.15 -13.78 -2.02
CA ALA A 70 -15.16 -13.65 -0.94
C ALA A 70 -14.24 -14.87 -0.78
N HIS A 71 -14.72 -16.08 -1.13
CA HIS A 71 -13.92 -17.31 -1.02
C HIS A 71 -12.69 -17.31 -1.94
N VAL A 72 -12.67 -16.49 -3.00
CA VAL A 72 -11.49 -16.35 -3.88
C VAL A 72 -10.35 -15.69 -3.12
N GLY A 73 -10.63 -14.55 -2.45
CA GLY A 73 -9.63 -13.87 -1.61
C GLY A 73 -9.14 -14.73 -0.45
N GLN A 74 -10.03 -15.53 0.16
CA GLN A 74 -9.64 -16.48 1.21
C GLN A 74 -8.66 -17.55 0.68
N ARG A 75 -8.89 -18.08 -0.52
CA ARG A 75 -7.98 -19.05 -1.15
C ARG A 75 -6.62 -18.44 -1.46
N GLU A 76 -6.58 -17.20 -1.92
CA GLU A 76 -5.33 -16.46 -2.18
C GLU A 76 -4.53 -16.24 -0.88
N LEU A 77 -5.19 -15.77 0.18
CA LEU A 77 -4.58 -15.59 1.50
C LEU A 77 -4.06 -16.90 2.08
N ALA A 78 -4.79 -18.00 1.91
CA ALA A 78 -4.34 -19.33 2.32
C ALA A 78 -3.07 -19.79 1.57
N GLN A 79 -2.94 -19.46 0.27
CA GLN A 79 -1.70 -19.74 -0.46
C GLN A 79 -0.53 -18.89 0.03
N ILE A 80 -0.75 -17.61 0.32
CA ILE A 80 0.29 -16.72 0.87
C ILE A 80 0.77 -17.25 2.22
N SER A 81 -0.15 -17.62 3.12
CA SER A 81 0.19 -18.23 4.41
C SER A 81 1.06 -19.49 4.23
N LYS A 82 0.68 -20.38 3.31
CA LYS A 82 1.45 -21.60 3.04
C LYS A 82 2.86 -21.33 2.49
N LEU A 83 2.99 -20.40 1.55
CA LEU A 83 4.26 -20.10 0.89
C LEU A 83 5.22 -19.31 1.79
N CYS A 84 4.68 -18.44 2.63
CA CYS A 84 5.48 -17.58 3.50
C CYS A 84 5.62 -18.11 4.94
N GLY A 85 4.94 -19.21 5.28
CA GLY A 85 4.92 -19.77 6.64
C GLY A 85 4.25 -18.85 7.65
N TRP A 86 3.28 -18.04 7.22
CA TRP A 86 2.65 -17.01 8.05
C TRP A 86 1.45 -17.52 8.82
N LEU A 87 1.33 -17.08 10.08
CA LEU A 87 0.14 -17.25 10.93
C LEU A 87 -0.95 -16.23 10.56
N ASP A 88 -2.18 -16.45 11.04
CA ASP A 88 -3.35 -15.59 10.77
C ASP A 88 -3.14 -14.11 11.14
N GLU A 89 -2.22 -13.80 12.06
CA GLU A 89 -1.88 -12.42 12.45
C GLU A 89 -1.27 -11.57 11.32
N HIS A 90 -0.83 -12.22 10.23
CA HIS A 90 -0.25 -11.58 9.05
C HIS A 90 -1.23 -11.46 7.87
N LEU A 91 -2.43 -12.04 7.97
CA LEU A 91 -3.48 -12.03 6.93
C LEU A 91 -4.53 -10.94 7.22
#